data_AF-A0A0S1B472-F1
#
_entry.id   AF-A0A0S1B472-F1
#
_cell.length_a   1.000
_cell.length_b   1.000
_cell.length_c   1.000
_cell.angle_alpha   90.00
_cell.angle_beta   90.00
_cell.angle_gamma   90.00
#
_symmetry.space_group_name_H-M   'P 1'
#
loop_
_entity.id
_entity.type
_entity.pdbx_description
1 polymer ?
#
loop_
_entity_poly.entity_id
_entity_poly.type
_entity_poly.pdbx_seq_one_letter_code
_entity_poly.pdbx_strand_id
1 'polypeptide(L)'
;MLAALGKGIKVFSVAASGQDTTGEIVQRQIAQYTGGRFIFLTYKDASDPGSGPGRETVHDVAGYSVDTLDALVLRLVREELAQLPRG
;
A
#
# COMPACT_ATOMS: atom_id res chain seq x y z
N MET A 1 -12.00 -12.16 6.80
CA MET A 1 -10.56 -11.90 6.70
C MET A 1 -9.69 -12.90 7.45
N LEU A 2 -10.06 -13.35 8.65
CA LEU A 2 -9.32 -14.40 9.38
C LEU A 2 -9.14 -15.71 8.57
N ALA A 3 -10.12 -16.09 7.75
CA ALA A 3 -9.98 -17.23 6.84
C ALA A 3 -8.91 -17.03 5.75
N ALA A 4 -8.67 -15.81 5.30
CA ALA A 4 -7.61 -15.49 4.35
C ALA A 4 -6.23 -15.56 5.04
N LEU A 5 -6.12 -15.00 6.24
CA LEU A 5 -4.93 -15.10 7.09
C LEU A 5 -4.55 -16.56 7.36
N GLY A 6 -5.52 -17.41 7.76
CA GLY A 6 -5.28 -18.83 7.99
C GLY A 6 -4.83 -19.62 6.76
N LYS A 7 -5.02 -19.06 5.56
CA LYS A 7 -4.54 -19.61 4.28
C LYS A 7 -3.24 -18.95 3.80
N GLY A 8 -2.65 -18.06 4.59
CA GLY A 8 -1.47 -17.28 4.20
C GLY A 8 -1.72 -16.24 3.11
N ILE A 9 -2.98 -15.87 2.85
CA ILE A 9 -3.34 -14.86 1.85
C ILE A 9 -3.18 -13.48 2.47
N LYS A 10 -2.23 -12.70 1.96
CA LYS A 10 -1.97 -11.31 2.33
C LYS A 10 -2.52 -10.35 1.28
N VAL A 11 -3.16 -9.26 1.71
CA VAL A 11 -3.70 -8.25 0.79
C VAL A 11 -2.86 -6.98 0.87
N PHE A 12 -2.29 -6.60 -0.28
CA PHE A 12 -1.57 -5.34 -0.47
C PHE A 12 -2.45 -4.39 -1.27
N SER A 13 -3.10 -3.47 -0.58
CA SER A 13 -4.04 -2.51 -1.18
C SER A 13 -3.29 -1.27 -1.66
N VAL A 14 -3.70 -0.72 -2.81
CA VAL A 14 -3.16 0.53 -3.37
C VAL A 14 -4.27 1.57 -3.44
N ALA A 15 -4.17 2.62 -2.63
CA ALA A 15 -5.00 3.81 -2.75
C ALA A 15 -4.51 4.66 -3.93
N ALA A 16 -5.40 4.87 -4.89
CA ALA A 16 -5.19 5.73 -6.05
C ALA A 16 -5.83 7.11 -5.84
N SER A 17 -5.67 7.98 -6.84
CA SER A 17 -6.27 9.31 -6.88
C SER A 17 -7.77 9.29 -6.60
N GLY A 18 -8.26 10.20 -5.74
CA GLY A 18 -9.68 10.35 -5.44
C GLY A 18 -10.22 9.39 -4.38
N GLN A 19 -9.35 8.63 -3.70
CA GLN A 19 -9.76 7.80 -2.56
C GLN A 19 -10.14 8.67 -1.35
N ASP A 20 -11.29 8.37 -0.75
CA ASP A 20 -11.78 9.08 0.43
C ASP A 20 -11.31 8.43 1.76
N THR A 21 -11.54 9.11 2.87
CA THR A 21 -11.14 8.64 4.20
C THR A 21 -11.77 7.29 4.56
N THR A 22 -13.02 7.06 4.16
CA THR A 22 -13.72 5.80 4.44
C THR A 22 -13.07 4.63 3.73
N GLY A 23 -12.79 4.79 2.43
CA GLY A 23 -12.10 3.79 1.62
C GLY A 23 -10.69 3.51 2.13
N GLU A 24 -9.98 4.54 2.58
CA GLU A 24 -8.67 4.38 3.22
C GLU A 24 -8.75 3.53 4.50
N ILE A 25 -9.69 3.81 5.40
CA ILE A 25 -9.88 3.04 6.64
C ILE A 25 -10.13 1.56 6.32
N VAL A 26 -11.03 1.28 5.37
CA VAL A 26 -11.36 -0.09 4.96
C VAL A 26 -10.14 -0.80 4.39
N GLN A 27 -9.38 -0.13 3.51
CA GLN A 27 -8.17 -0.72 2.93
C GLN A 27 -7.08 -0.99 3.97
N ARG A 28 -6.93 -0.13 4.97
CA ARG A 28 -6.01 -0.34 6.10
C ARG A 28 -6.42 -1.53 6.96
N GLN A 29 -7.70 -1.66 7.28
CA GLN A 29 -8.23 -2.80 8.03
C GLN A 29 -8.01 -4.12 7.29
N ILE A 30 -8.28 -4.14 5.97
CA ILE A 30 -8.04 -5.30 5.10
C ILE A 30 -6.57 -5.74 5.17
N ALA A 31 -5.64 -4.79 5.03
CA ALA A 31 -4.21 -5.05 5.11
C ALA A 31 -3.82 -5.60 6.49
N GLN A 32 -4.28 -4.95 7.57
CA GLN A 32 -4.01 -5.38 8.94
C GLN A 32 -4.52 -6.80 9.23
N TYR A 33 -5.77 -7.13 8.85
CA TYR A 33 -6.35 -8.44 9.11
C TYR A 33 -5.70 -9.58 8.32
N THR A 34 -4.98 -9.27 7.25
CA THR A 34 -4.31 -10.27 6.41
C THR A 34 -2.80 -10.27 6.57
N GLY A 35 -2.24 -9.38 7.39
CA GLY A 35 -0.78 -9.21 7.51
C GLY A 35 -0.12 -8.64 6.26
N GLY A 36 -0.90 -7.96 5.39
CA GLY A 36 -0.40 -7.24 4.23
C GLY A 36 -0.02 -5.79 4.56
N ARG A 37 0.06 -4.93 3.53
CA ARG A 37 0.40 -3.51 3.69
C ARG A 37 -0.51 -2.62 2.86
N PHE A 38 -0.77 -1.43 3.38
CA PHE A 38 -1.46 -0.36 2.65
C PHE A 38 -0.42 0.50 1.89
N ILE A 39 -0.67 0.69 0.61
CA ILE A 39 0.14 1.49 -0.33
C ILE A 39 -0.71 2.67 -0.77
N PHE A 40 -0.10 3.83 -0.97
CA PHE A 40 -0.78 5.01 -1.50
C PHE A 40 0.17 5.77 -2.44
N LEU A 41 -0.42 6.53 -3.35
CA LEU A 41 0.32 7.38 -4.27
C LEU A 41 0.58 8.76 -3.65
N THR A 42 1.76 9.30 -3.93
CA THR A 42 2.14 10.68 -3.62
C THR A 42 2.32 11.46 -4.91
N TYR A 43 2.01 12.75 -4.85
CA TYR A 43 1.99 13.62 -6.02
C TYR A 43 2.87 14.85 -5.78
N LYS A 44 3.17 15.59 -6.85
CA LYS A 44 3.86 16.88 -6.75
C LYS A 44 3.00 17.92 -6.05
N ASP A 45 1.70 17.89 -6.33
CA ASP A 45 0.65 18.62 -5.64
C ASP A 45 -0.39 17.60 -5.18
N ALA A 46 -0.62 17.50 -3.86
CA ALA A 46 -1.57 16.53 -3.31
C ALA A 46 -3.01 16.73 -3.79
N SER A 47 -3.37 17.96 -4.20
CA SER A 47 -4.69 18.32 -4.70
C SER A 47 -4.86 18.09 -6.22
N ASP A 48 -3.77 17.87 -6.95
CA ASP A 48 -3.77 17.59 -8.39
C ASP A 48 -3.06 16.25 -8.71
N PRO A 49 -3.82 15.15 -8.89
CA PRO A 49 -3.25 13.86 -9.28
C PRO A 49 -2.52 13.85 -10.64
N GLY A 50 -2.77 14.86 -11.49
CA GLY A 50 -2.10 15.05 -12.78
C GLY A 50 -0.77 15.79 -12.68
N SER A 51 -0.43 16.32 -11.49
CA SER A 51 0.77 17.15 -11.25
C SER A 51 2.10 16.39 -11.42
N GLY A 52 2.03 15.07 -11.58
CA GLY A 52 3.18 14.19 -11.71
C GLY A 52 3.72 13.72 -10.36
N PRO A 53 4.86 12.99 -10.36
CA PRO A 53 5.40 12.39 -9.15
C PRO A 53 5.91 13.45 -8.18
N GLY A 54 5.65 13.23 -6.89
CA GLY A 54 6.16 14.07 -5.81
C GLY A 54 5.96 13.43 -4.45
N ARG A 55 6.02 14.23 -3.39
CA ARG A 55 6.01 13.76 -1.99
C ARG A 55 4.79 14.20 -1.20
N GLU A 56 3.89 14.95 -1.81
CA GLU A 56 2.69 15.41 -1.14
C GLU A 56 1.62 14.33 -1.18
N THR A 57 0.81 14.27 -0.13
CA THR A 57 -0.33 13.35 -0.06
C THR A 57 -1.41 13.97 0.83
N VAL A 58 -2.67 13.71 0.46
CA VAL A 58 -3.83 14.07 1.29
C VAL A 58 -4.10 13.04 2.40
N HIS A 59 -3.39 11.90 2.39
CA HIS A 59 -3.54 10.86 3.39
C HIS A 59 -2.86 11.27 4.71
N ASP A 60 -3.49 10.95 5.85
CA ASP A 60 -2.88 11.15 7.16
C ASP A 60 -1.92 9.98 7.45
N VAL A 61 -0.65 10.17 7.08
CA VAL A 61 0.40 9.16 7.13
C VAL A 61 1.72 9.72 7.65
N ALA A 62 2.39 8.96 8.51
CA ALA A 62 3.76 9.20 8.93
C ALA A 62 4.65 7.97 8.65
N GLY A 63 5.94 8.18 8.41
CA GLY A 63 6.93 7.10 8.30
C GLY A 63 6.87 6.27 7.01
N TYR A 64 6.57 6.90 5.86
CA TYR A 64 6.52 6.23 4.56
C TYR A 64 7.75 6.52 3.69
N SER A 65 8.07 5.59 2.79
CA SER A 65 9.07 5.75 1.74
C SER A 65 8.39 6.13 0.43
N VAL A 66 8.89 7.17 -0.25
CA VAL A 66 8.44 7.53 -1.60
C VAL A 66 9.29 6.79 -2.63
N ASP A 67 8.64 6.06 -3.53
CA ASP A 67 9.25 5.38 -4.66
C ASP A 67 8.23 5.33 -5.82
N THR A 68 8.68 4.97 -7.01
CA THR A 68 7.76 4.61 -8.10
C THR A 68 6.90 3.41 -7.69
N LEU A 69 5.64 3.38 -8.12
CA LEU A 69 4.73 2.29 -7.78
C LEU A 69 5.30 0.92 -8.20
N ASP A 70 5.94 0.84 -9.37
CA ASP A 70 6.55 -0.39 -9.87
C ASP A 70 7.70 -0.88 -8.97
N ALA A 71 8.66 0.01 -8.65
CA ALA A 71 9.76 -0.34 -7.74
C ALA A 71 9.26 -0.73 -6.34
N LEU A 72 8.22 -0.05 -5.85
CA LEU A 72 7.58 -0.36 -4.58
C LEU A 72 6.95 -1.76 -4.60
N VAL A 73 6.18 -2.08 -5.64
CA VAL A 73 5.54 -3.40 -5.79
C VAL A 73 6.59 -4.49 -5.90
N LEU A 74 7.63 -4.30 -6.73
CA LEU A 74 8.73 -5.25 -6.86
C LEU A 74 9.44 -5.49 -5.53
N ARG A 75 9.70 -4.42 -4.75
CA ARG A 75 10.30 -4.54 -3.43
C ARG A 75 9.43 -5.35 -2.47
N LEU A 76 8.12 -5.06 -2.41
CA LEU A 76 7.19 -5.80 -1.55
C LEU A 76 7.12 -7.29 -1.92
N VAL A 77 7.08 -7.60 -3.22
CA VAL A 77 7.14 -8.99 -3.69
C VAL A 77 8.44 -9.68 -3.27
N ARG A 78 9.59 -9.00 -3.42
CA ARG A 78 10.88 -9.53 -2.99
C ARG A 78 10.93 -9.78 -1.48
N GLU A 79 10.41 -8.86 -0.67
CA GLU A 79 10.34 -9.00 0.78
C GLU A 79 9.50 -10.22 1.18
N GLU A 80 8.36 -10.45 0.53
CA GLU A 80 7.50 -11.61 0.78
C GLU A 80 8.16 -12.93 0.36
N LEU A 81 8.79 -12.97 -0.81
CA LEU A 81 9.50 -14.15 -1.28
C LEU A 81 10.71 -14.50 -0.39
N ALA A 82 11.36 -13.52 0.21
CA ALA A 82 12.48 -13.73 1.12
C ALA A 82 12.08 -14.42 2.44
N GLN A 83 10.79 -14.38 2.81
CA GLN A 83 10.26 -15.10 3.98
C GLN A 83 10.00 -16.59 3.71
N LEU A 84 9.99 -17.02 2.44
CA LEU A 84 9.75 -18.41 2.11
C LEU A 84 10.98 -19.26 2.48
N PRO A 85 10.78 -20.46 3.04
CA PRO A 85 11.87 -21.40 3.27
C PRO A 85 12.63 -21.67 1.99
N ARG A 86 13.96 -21.71 2.06
CA ARG A 86 14.77 -22.28 0.97
C ARG A 86 14.59 -23.79 1.02
N GLY A 87 14.10 -24.35 -0.09
CA GLY A 87 14.02 -25.81 -0.28
C GLY A 87 15.38 -26.47 -0.31
#